data_AF-A0A6J7BBJ6-F1
#
_entry.id   AF-A0A6J7BBJ6-F1
#
_cell.length_a   1.000
_cell.length_b   1.000
_cell.length_c   1.000
_cell.angle_alpha   90.00
_cell.angle_beta   90.00
_cell.angle_gamma   90.00
#
_symmetry.space_group_name_H-M   'P 1'
#
loop_
_entity.id
_entity.type
_entity.pdbx_description
1 polymer ?
#
loop_
_entity_poly.entity_id
_entity_poly.type
_entity_poly.pdbx_seq_one_letter_code
_entity_poly.pdbx_strand_id
1 'polypeptide(L)'
;MRSHLRLAALLSTLLLLPSSLLPAWAASKPTKATTKVATVIPTPVRGLMAVDTRPDRITLGWQAPSKGLPLDSYLVMWSTDGGITWLSDQRVTKTTFSMTNVETNTVYTFAVSAVNVKGISSVSMVNASASYPTPLPLTDAALAPYQGLGFWIDMYSWRKVHVKSKKFTVTYQPFTCDSIDEAASYGARTLFIQTAMPVEDATILDPEYLTQLIACAKRNNLYVVSWYYPQLLNVNLDFTRALASAKLPGVDAFALDIESRKVGEVFDRNKRLVELSDRLHAALPNMAMAAVTYTPYNLDEVQPSTWPYFPWAALAKDFAVWQPMTYWNVRKGDLAKGAAYTTHTINGLRVHLGPAARLNIVGGLSSNGKEIAGMVDSMQLAGAGIIGGGIYQWSQMTCAAKDAQLRINAYDGSGSLRSLPAIAPKYTKFCAPKPAPTPAPTPAPVAPSESATATS
;
A
#
# COMPACT_ATOMS: atom_id res chain seq x y z
N MET A 1 14.53 16.65 14.41
CA MET A 1 13.44 15.90 13.76
C MET A 1 12.08 16.29 14.37
N ARG A 2 11.59 17.48 14.02
CA ARG A 2 10.24 18.01 14.26
C ARG A 2 10.05 19.06 13.16
N SER A 3 8.85 19.20 12.61
CA SER A 3 8.49 19.95 11.38
C SER A 3 8.79 19.18 10.09
N HIS A 4 7.74 18.66 9.46
CA HIS A 4 7.45 18.66 8.01
C HIS A 4 6.14 17.87 7.76
N LEU A 5 5.07 18.28 8.44
CA LEU A 5 3.72 18.19 7.90
C LEU A 5 3.18 19.61 7.91
N ARG A 6 2.48 20.00 6.83
CA ARG A 6 2.03 21.35 6.44
C ARG A 6 3.04 22.07 5.56
N LEU A 7 2.77 22.08 4.24
CA LEU A 7 2.75 23.29 3.40
C LEU A 7 2.22 22.89 2.01
N ALA A 8 0.96 23.20 1.75
CA ALA A 8 0.41 23.35 0.41
C ALA A 8 -0.68 24.42 0.51
N ALA A 9 -0.26 25.68 0.42
CA ALA A 9 -1.14 26.84 0.34
C ALA A 9 -0.41 27.93 -0.44
N LEU A 10 -1.04 28.29 -1.58
CA LEU A 10 -0.99 29.55 -2.32
C LEU A 10 0.39 30.14 -2.72
N LEU A 11 0.54 30.48 -3.99
CA LEU A 11 0.56 31.89 -4.41
C LEU A 11 0.43 32.01 -5.94
N SER A 12 -0.59 32.75 -6.36
CA SER A 12 -0.72 33.37 -7.68
C SER A 12 0.15 34.62 -7.72
N THR A 13 0.86 34.86 -8.82
CA THR A 13 1.39 36.20 -9.14
C THR A 13 1.24 36.52 -10.62
N LEU A 14 0.68 37.72 -10.80
CA LEU A 14 0.26 38.43 -11.99
C LEU A 14 1.48 39.11 -12.63
N LEU A 15 1.64 39.03 -13.96
CA LEU A 15 2.51 39.94 -14.71
C LEU A 15 1.70 40.69 -15.76
N LEU A 16 1.71 42.02 -15.64
CA LEU A 16 1.20 43.01 -16.59
C LEU A 16 2.23 43.27 -17.70
N LEU A 17 1.79 43.37 -18.95
CA LEU A 17 2.42 44.15 -20.02
C LEU A 17 1.35 44.66 -21.02
N PRO A 18 1.62 45.75 -21.77
CA PRO A 18 0.63 46.78 -22.12
C PRO A 18 -0.06 46.60 -23.48
N SER A 19 -1.19 47.30 -23.56
CA SER A 19 -2.08 47.49 -24.70
C SER A 19 -1.42 48.16 -25.91
N SER A 20 -1.76 47.73 -27.13
CA SER A 20 -2.23 48.65 -28.20
C SER A 20 -2.61 47.93 -29.51
N LEU A 21 -3.66 48.49 -30.15
CA LEU A 21 -4.10 48.39 -31.55
C LEU A 21 -5.06 47.24 -31.94
N LEU A 22 -6.36 47.57 -31.88
CA LEU A 22 -7.45 46.96 -32.66
C LEU A 22 -7.42 47.46 -34.12
N PRO A 23 -7.98 46.68 -35.06
CA PRO A 23 -9.06 47.23 -35.86
C PRO A 23 -10.33 46.38 -35.77
N ALA A 24 -11.46 47.08 -35.80
CA ALA A 24 -12.80 46.55 -35.66
C ALA A 24 -13.25 45.75 -36.89
N TRP A 25 -13.81 44.55 -36.67
CA TRP A 25 -14.78 43.97 -37.60
C TRP A 25 -15.79 43.05 -36.89
N ALA A 26 -17.07 43.33 -37.13
CA ALA A 26 -18.27 42.55 -36.84
C ALA A 26 -18.50 42.08 -35.39
N ALA A 27 -19.32 42.83 -34.65
CA ALA A 27 -19.95 42.36 -33.42
C ALA A 27 -20.92 41.19 -33.71
N SER A 28 -20.45 39.95 -33.58
CA SER A 28 -21.34 38.81 -33.36
C SER A 28 -21.95 38.96 -31.97
N LYS A 29 -23.28 39.07 -31.88
CA LYS A 29 -24.03 39.07 -30.61
C LYS A 29 -23.50 37.94 -29.71
N PRO A 30 -23.22 38.18 -28.41
CA PRO A 30 -22.90 37.09 -27.51
C PRO A 30 -24.14 36.22 -27.43
N THR A 31 -24.14 35.10 -28.15
CA THR A 31 -25.14 34.07 -27.93
C THR A 31 -24.80 33.55 -26.54
N LYS A 32 -25.62 33.94 -25.55
CA LYS A 32 -25.70 33.20 -24.29
C LYS A 32 -25.97 31.77 -24.70
N ALA A 33 -24.92 30.95 -24.76
CA ALA A 33 -25.08 29.51 -24.72
C ALA A 33 -25.62 29.23 -23.33
N THR A 34 -26.94 29.31 -23.18
CA THR A 34 -27.65 28.61 -22.14
C THR A 34 -27.41 27.14 -22.41
N THR A 35 -26.35 26.59 -21.81
CA THR A 35 -26.22 25.15 -21.65
C THR A 35 -27.50 24.70 -20.99
N LYS A 36 -28.44 24.16 -21.78
CA LYS A 36 -29.72 23.65 -21.30
C LYS A 36 -29.35 22.51 -20.36
N VAL A 37 -29.35 22.78 -19.04
CA VAL A 37 -29.16 21.75 -18.03
C VAL A 37 -30.26 20.73 -18.28
N ALA A 38 -29.84 19.54 -18.71
CA ALA A 38 -30.73 18.53 -19.21
C ALA A 38 -31.80 18.21 -18.17
N THR A 39 -33.06 18.45 -18.53
CA THR A 39 -34.26 18.24 -17.71
C THR A 39 -34.66 16.76 -17.67
N VAL A 40 -33.69 15.87 -17.46
CA VAL A 40 -33.82 14.44 -17.79
C VAL A 40 -33.62 13.59 -16.54
N ILE A 41 -34.29 12.43 -16.53
CA ILE A 41 -34.07 11.33 -15.59
C ILE A 41 -32.55 11.05 -15.50
N PRO A 42 -31.99 10.73 -14.31
CA PRO A 42 -30.57 10.46 -14.18
C PRO A 42 -30.14 9.29 -15.06
N THR A 43 -28.84 9.21 -15.36
CA THR A 43 -28.26 7.95 -15.83
C THR A 43 -28.09 6.97 -14.65
N PRO A 44 -27.86 5.67 -14.90
CA PRO A 44 -27.49 4.73 -13.84
C PRO A 44 -26.27 5.19 -13.04
N VAL A 45 -26.14 4.66 -11.81
CA VAL A 45 -24.91 4.85 -11.02
C VAL A 45 -23.74 4.20 -11.73
N ARG A 46 -22.54 4.75 -11.56
CA ARG A 46 -21.33 4.23 -12.23
C ARG A 46 -20.49 3.45 -11.23
N GLY A 47 -19.74 2.44 -11.71
CA GLY A 47 -18.77 1.72 -10.90
C GLY A 47 -19.34 1.07 -9.64
N LEU A 48 -20.59 0.56 -9.71
CA LEU A 48 -21.18 -0.19 -8.62
C LEU A 48 -20.35 -1.44 -8.36
N MET A 49 -19.93 -1.62 -7.11
CA MET A 49 -19.16 -2.79 -6.67
C MET A 49 -19.46 -3.12 -5.21
N ALA A 50 -19.27 -4.39 -4.84
CA ALA A 50 -19.13 -4.78 -3.45
C ALA A 50 -17.70 -4.43 -3.00
N VAL A 51 -17.58 -3.44 -2.11
CA VAL A 51 -16.28 -3.00 -1.59
C VAL A 51 -15.80 -3.90 -0.45
N ASP A 52 -16.73 -4.52 0.28
CA ASP A 52 -16.44 -5.39 1.41
C ASP A 52 -17.53 -6.47 1.55
N THR A 53 -17.12 -7.72 1.78
CA THR A 53 -18.02 -8.87 1.93
C THR A 53 -17.61 -9.71 3.13
N ARG A 54 -18.58 -10.04 3.99
CA ARG A 54 -18.40 -10.81 5.22
C ARG A 54 -19.58 -11.76 5.41
N PRO A 55 -19.44 -12.79 6.26
CA PRO A 55 -20.54 -13.70 6.60
C PRO A 55 -21.83 -13.02 7.09
N ASP A 56 -21.71 -11.86 7.73
CA ASP A 56 -22.79 -11.13 8.41
C ASP A 56 -23.16 -9.79 7.73
N ARG A 57 -22.41 -9.36 6.71
CA ARG A 57 -22.59 -8.06 6.06
C ARG A 57 -22.02 -8.01 4.64
N ILE A 58 -22.71 -7.30 3.76
CA ILE A 58 -22.21 -6.87 2.45
C ILE A 58 -22.23 -5.34 2.38
N THR A 59 -21.14 -4.72 1.95
CA THR A 59 -21.06 -3.28 1.72
C THR A 59 -20.83 -2.97 0.25
N LEU A 60 -21.70 -2.13 -0.29
CA LEU A 60 -21.67 -1.62 -1.66
C LEU A 60 -21.12 -0.20 -1.70
N GLY A 61 -20.50 0.14 -2.83
CA GLY A 61 -20.13 1.49 -3.17
C GLY A 61 -20.26 1.76 -4.65
N TRP A 62 -20.55 3.01 -5.01
CA TRP A 62 -20.73 3.45 -6.39
C TRP A 62 -20.38 4.93 -6.55
N GLN A 63 -20.42 5.40 -7.79
CA GLN A 63 -20.27 6.80 -8.15
C GLN A 63 -21.60 7.38 -8.60
N ALA A 64 -21.83 8.64 -8.25
CA ALA A 64 -22.95 9.39 -8.79
C ALA A 64 -22.89 9.44 -10.34
N PRO A 65 -24.04 9.53 -11.02
CA PRO A 65 -24.14 9.90 -12.43
C PRO A 65 -23.27 11.12 -12.76
N SER A 66 -22.62 11.12 -13.93
CA SER A 66 -21.66 12.19 -14.30
C SER A 66 -22.33 13.47 -14.79
N LYS A 67 -23.62 13.41 -15.12
CA LYS A 67 -24.42 14.52 -15.65
C LYS A 67 -25.87 14.36 -15.18
N GLY A 68 -26.60 15.48 -15.13
CA GLY A 68 -28.03 15.51 -14.82
C GLY A 68 -28.35 16.59 -13.80
N LEU A 69 -29.62 16.61 -13.36
CA LEU A 69 -30.04 17.40 -12.22
C LEU A 69 -29.45 16.83 -10.91
N PRO A 70 -29.40 17.62 -9.84
CA PRO A 70 -29.09 17.11 -8.50
C PRO A 70 -29.92 15.86 -8.17
N LEU A 71 -29.29 14.90 -7.53
CA LEU A 71 -29.96 13.67 -7.09
C LEU A 71 -30.65 13.89 -5.74
N ASP A 72 -31.83 13.31 -5.61
CA ASP A 72 -32.57 13.26 -4.34
C ASP A 72 -32.11 12.07 -3.49
N SER A 73 -31.90 10.91 -4.12
CA SER A 73 -31.50 9.68 -3.45
C SER A 73 -31.01 8.61 -4.45
N TYR A 74 -30.66 7.45 -3.92
CA TYR A 74 -30.44 6.20 -4.64
C TYR A 74 -31.44 5.16 -4.10
N LEU A 75 -32.02 4.38 -5.01
CA LEU A 75 -32.84 3.23 -4.67
C LEU A 75 -31.96 1.97 -4.74
N VAL A 76 -31.88 1.23 -3.64
CA VAL A 76 -31.11 -0.02 -3.51
C VAL A 76 -32.09 -1.17 -3.32
N MET A 77 -31.98 -2.17 -4.19
CA MET A 77 -32.77 -3.39 -4.15
C MET A 77 -31.83 -4.59 -4.10
N TRP A 78 -32.28 -5.69 -3.49
CA TRP A 78 -31.54 -6.95 -3.51
C TRP A 78 -32.43 -8.17 -3.72
N SER A 79 -31.82 -9.22 -4.23
CA SER A 79 -32.44 -10.48 -4.62
C SER A 79 -31.53 -11.64 -4.23
N THR A 80 -32.11 -12.79 -3.89
CA THR A 80 -31.40 -14.06 -3.64
C THR A 80 -31.61 -15.10 -4.75
N ASP A 81 -32.41 -14.76 -5.79
CA ASP A 81 -32.76 -15.65 -6.91
C ASP A 81 -32.29 -15.09 -8.26
N GLY A 82 -31.24 -14.26 -8.25
CA GLY A 82 -30.61 -13.72 -9.47
C GLY A 82 -31.37 -12.56 -10.12
N GLY A 83 -32.24 -11.88 -9.36
CA GLY A 83 -33.04 -10.75 -9.84
C GLY A 83 -34.42 -11.13 -10.36
N ILE A 84 -34.89 -12.36 -10.11
CA ILE A 84 -36.25 -12.80 -10.46
C ILE A 84 -37.25 -12.14 -9.50
N THR A 85 -36.97 -12.20 -8.20
CA THR A 85 -37.73 -11.51 -7.15
C THR A 85 -36.83 -10.55 -6.37
N TRP A 86 -37.36 -9.39 -6.04
CA TRP A 86 -36.66 -8.35 -5.28
C TRP A 86 -37.26 -8.22 -3.89
N LEU A 87 -36.42 -8.34 -2.87
CA LEU A 87 -36.83 -8.46 -1.47
C LEU A 87 -37.01 -7.10 -0.77
N SER A 88 -36.45 -6.01 -1.30
CA SER A 88 -36.52 -4.68 -0.67
C SER A 88 -36.20 -3.54 -1.65
N ASP A 89 -36.56 -2.31 -1.26
CA ASP A 89 -36.34 -1.06 -1.97
C ASP A 89 -35.91 0.09 -1.03
N GLN A 90 -34.68 0.04 -0.52
CA GLN A 90 -34.19 1.09 0.39
C GLN A 90 -33.74 2.35 -0.34
N ARG A 91 -34.14 3.52 0.18
CA ARG A 91 -33.64 4.82 -0.28
C ARG A 91 -32.50 5.32 0.59
N VAL A 92 -31.37 5.65 -0.04
CA VAL A 92 -30.19 6.23 0.63
C VAL A 92 -29.73 7.49 -0.09
N THR A 93 -29.06 8.40 0.62
CA THR A 93 -28.52 9.65 0.04
C THR A 93 -27.00 9.59 -0.18
N LYS A 94 -26.32 8.63 0.46
CA LYS A 94 -24.90 8.37 0.29
C LYS A 94 -24.68 7.46 -0.92
N THR A 95 -23.47 7.49 -1.47
CA THR A 95 -23.06 6.57 -2.55
C THR A 95 -22.56 5.22 -2.04
N THR A 96 -23.06 4.81 -0.87
CA THR A 96 -22.70 3.58 -0.17
C THR A 96 -23.90 3.00 0.55
N PHE A 97 -23.91 1.68 0.70
CA PHE A 97 -24.94 0.94 1.42
C PHE A 97 -24.33 -0.30 2.05
N SER A 98 -24.61 -0.53 3.34
CA SER A 98 -24.21 -1.75 4.04
C SER A 98 -25.45 -2.51 4.45
N MET A 99 -25.63 -3.70 3.90
CA MET A 99 -26.66 -4.65 4.32
C MET A 99 -26.08 -5.53 5.42
N THR A 100 -26.66 -5.47 6.62
CA THR A 100 -26.32 -6.33 7.76
C THR A 100 -27.34 -7.46 7.91
N ASN A 101 -27.04 -8.48 8.72
CA ASN A 101 -27.90 -9.65 8.96
C ASN A 101 -28.20 -10.41 7.66
N VAL A 102 -27.22 -10.48 6.76
CA VAL A 102 -27.28 -11.32 5.57
C VAL A 102 -27.14 -12.79 5.95
N GLU A 103 -27.70 -13.68 5.15
CA GLU A 103 -27.55 -15.11 5.36
C GLU A 103 -26.17 -15.56 4.87
N THR A 104 -25.35 -16.09 5.79
CA THR A 104 -23.99 -16.52 5.48
C THR A 104 -23.96 -17.52 4.31
N ASN A 105 -22.97 -17.37 3.42
CA ASN A 105 -22.80 -18.14 2.19
C ASN A 105 -23.92 -17.98 1.14
N THR A 106 -24.79 -16.99 1.28
CA THR A 106 -25.81 -16.67 0.27
C THR A 106 -25.28 -15.68 -0.75
N VAL A 107 -25.57 -15.92 -2.03
CA VAL A 107 -25.29 -14.98 -3.12
C VAL A 107 -26.46 -14.01 -3.24
N TYR A 108 -26.16 -12.72 -3.20
CA TYR A 108 -27.12 -11.64 -3.40
C TYR A 108 -26.84 -10.93 -4.72
N THR A 109 -27.88 -10.65 -5.49
CA THR A 109 -27.85 -9.70 -6.60
C THR A 109 -28.38 -8.37 -6.09
N PHE A 110 -27.56 -7.33 -6.16
CA PHE A 110 -27.95 -5.96 -5.81
C PHE A 110 -28.22 -5.15 -7.07
N ALA A 111 -29.24 -4.31 -7.03
CA ALA A 111 -29.53 -3.29 -8.04
C ALA A 111 -29.55 -1.90 -7.39
N VAL A 112 -28.91 -0.94 -8.05
CA VAL A 112 -28.90 0.46 -7.61
C VAL A 112 -29.34 1.38 -8.74
N SER A 113 -30.35 2.21 -8.47
CA SER A 113 -30.81 3.28 -9.37
C SER A 113 -30.59 4.64 -8.73
N ALA A 114 -30.32 5.65 -9.57
CA ALA A 114 -30.27 7.05 -9.15
C ALA A 114 -31.64 7.70 -9.30
N VAL A 115 -32.00 8.55 -8.33
CA VAL A 115 -33.33 9.17 -8.25
C VAL A 115 -33.19 10.68 -8.21
N ASN A 116 -33.97 11.39 -9.03
CA ASN A 116 -34.17 12.83 -8.91
C ASN A 116 -35.65 13.19 -9.15
N VAL A 117 -35.95 14.49 -9.10
CA VAL A 117 -37.29 15.06 -9.33
C VAL A 117 -37.93 14.72 -10.68
N LYS A 118 -37.18 14.16 -11.64
CA LYS A 118 -37.69 13.73 -12.96
C LYS A 118 -37.97 12.23 -13.03
N GLY A 119 -37.41 11.43 -12.12
CA GLY A 119 -37.68 10.01 -12.05
C GLY A 119 -36.49 9.17 -11.59
N ILE A 120 -36.59 7.88 -11.86
CA ILE A 120 -35.65 6.84 -11.45
C ILE A 120 -34.91 6.34 -12.68
N SER A 121 -33.59 6.22 -12.60
CA SER A 121 -32.77 5.70 -13.69
C SER A 121 -32.87 4.17 -13.83
N SER A 122 -32.37 3.62 -14.95
CA SER A 122 -32.16 2.17 -15.05
C SER A 122 -31.16 1.67 -13.99
N VAL A 123 -31.24 0.39 -13.67
CA VAL A 123 -30.45 -0.23 -12.60
C VAL A 123 -29.01 -0.50 -13.06
N SER A 124 -28.07 -0.29 -12.16
CA SER A 124 -26.75 -0.94 -12.20
C SER A 124 -26.79 -2.14 -11.26
N MET A 125 -26.25 -3.29 -11.68
CA MET A 125 -26.29 -4.53 -10.89
C MET A 125 -24.90 -5.05 -10.51
N VAL A 126 -24.82 -5.72 -9.36
CA VAL A 126 -23.63 -6.47 -8.92
C VAL A 126 -24.04 -7.68 -8.10
N ASN A 127 -23.32 -8.79 -8.26
CA ASN A 127 -23.47 -9.97 -7.41
C ASN A 127 -22.42 -9.94 -6.30
N ALA A 128 -22.81 -10.32 -5.09
CA ALA A 128 -21.91 -10.44 -3.96
C ALA A 128 -22.34 -11.57 -3.03
N SER A 129 -21.37 -12.30 -2.51
CA SER A 129 -21.62 -13.39 -1.56
C SER A 129 -21.48 -12.88 -0.13
N ALA A 130 -22.35 -13.32 0.76
CA ALA A 130 -22.27 -13.10 2.20
C ALA A 130 -21.21 -14.03 2.81
N SER A 131 -19.96 -13.87 2.40
CA SER A 131 -18.82 -14.64 2.85
C SER A 131 -17.55 -13.78 2.77
N TYR A 132 -16.50 -14.19 3.47
CA TYR A 132 -15.18 -13.62 3.19
C TYR A 132 -14.75 -13.93 1.75
N PRO A 133 -13.96 -13.05 1.11
CA PRO A 133 -13.35 -13.37 -0.18
C PRO A 133 -12.52 -14.64 -0.08
N THR A 134 -12.69 -15.55 -1.04
CA THR A 134 -11.88 -16.76 -1.11
C THR A 134 -10.49 -16.42 -1.63
N PRO A 135 -9.40 -16.77 -0.93
CA PRO A 135 -8.06 -16.58 -1.44
C PRO A 135 -7.85 -17.31 -2.77
N LEU A 136 -7.09 -16.70 -3.69
CA LEU A 136 -6.78 -17.32 -4.98
C LEU A 136 -6.21 -18.74 -4.83
N PRO A 137 -6.71 -19.73 -5.61
CA PRO A 137 -6.14 -21.06 -5.63
C PRO A 137 -4.82 -21.02 -6.41
N LEU A 138 -3.70 -21.22 -5.71
CA LEU A 138 -2.36 -21.16 -6.28
C LEU A 138 -1.53 -22.35 -5.82
N THR A 139 -0.54 -22.72 -6.63
CA THR A 139 0.45 -23.73 -6.27
C THR A 139 1.41 -23.20 -5.21
N ASP A 140 2.00 -24.09 -4.42
CA ASP A 140 3.04 -23.72 -3.47
C ASP A 140 4.23 -23.03 -4.15
N ALA A 141 4.57 -23.44 -5.37
CA ALA A 141 5.64 -22.81 -6.17
C ALA A 141 5.33 -21.34 -6.50
N ALA A 142 4.08 -21.01 -6.83
CA ALA A 142 3.67 -19.63 -7.10
C ALA A 142 3.68 -18.77 -5.83
N LEU A 143 3.44 -19.36 -4.65
CA LEU A 143 3.46 -18.65 -3.37
C LEU A 143 4.85 -18.55 -2.73
N ALA A 144 5.78 -19.42 -3.12
CA ALA A 144 7.12 -19.51 -2.54
C ALA A 144 7.89 -18.17 -2.48
N PRO A 145 7.80 -17.25 -3.47
CA PRO A 145 8.44 -15.94 -3.38
C PRO A 145 7.99 -15.09 -2.20
N TYR A 146 6.81 -15.32 -1.64
CA TYR A 146 6.27 -14.57 -0.50
C TYR A 146 6.45 -15.28 0.84
N GLN A 147 7.07 -16.46 0.85
CA GLN A 147 7.18 -17.29 2.05
C GLN A 147 8.52 -17.09 2.79
N GLY A 148 8.44 -16.96 4.11
CA GLY A 148 9.58 -16.76 4.98
C GLY A 148 10.12 -15.33 4.98
N LEU A 149 11.41 -15.20 5.32
CA LEU A 149 12.08 -13.93 5.50
C LEU A 149 12.37 -13.26 4.16
N GLY A 150 11.78 -12.08 3.96
CA GLY A 150 12.14 -11.15 2.89
C GLY A 150 12.84 -9.90 3.42
N PHE A 151 13.56 -9.21 2.54
CA PHE A 151 14.06 -7.86 2.82
C PHE A 151 13.67 -6.91 1.69
N TRP A 152 13.38 -5.67 2.07
CA TRP A 152 12.81 -4.67 1.17
C TRP A 152 13.79 -3.56 0.88
N ILE A 153 13.88 -3.20 -0.40
CA ILE A 153 14.61 -2.03 -0.86
C ILE A 153 13.73 -1.20 -1.81
N ASP A 154 13.87 0.12 -1.68
CA ASP A 154 13.26 1.11 -2.56
C ASP A 154 14.31 1.76 -3.47
N MET A 155 13.85 2.55 -4.43
CA MET A 155 14.73 3.26 -5.36
C MET A 155 15.73 4.21 -4.67
N TYR A 156 15.41 4.72 -3.47
CA TYR A 156 16.32 5.56 -2.69
C TYR A 156 17.47 4.76 -2.08
N SER A 157 17.26 3.46 -1.87
CA SER A 157 18.24 2.55 -1.29
C SER A 157 19.28 2.11 -2.31
N TRP A 158 18.89 1.81 -3.54
CA TRP A 158 19.78 1.22 -4.54
C TRP A 158 20.25 2.21 -5.62
N ARG A 159 19.57 3.35 -5.82
CA ARG A 159 20.05 4.41 -6.73
C ARG A 159 20.87 5.43 -5.96
N LYS A 160 21.86 6.04 -6.62
CA LYS A 160 22.51 7.24 -6.09
C LYS A 160 21.56 8.43 -6.20
N VAL A 161 20.75 8.66 -5.18
CA VAL A 161 19.86 9.82 -5.11
C VAL A 161 20.46 10.90 -4.21
N HIS A 162 20.58 12.11 -4.74
CA HIS A 162 20.89 13.30 -3.94
C HIS A 162 19.59 13.94 -3.46
N VAL A 163 19.18 13.67 -2.23
CA VAL A 163 18.00 14.33 -1.65
C VAL A 163 18.44 15.67 -1.08
N LYS A 164 18.16 16.76 -1.80
CA LYS A 164 18.31 18.13 -1.30
C LYS A 164 17.00 18.60 -0.67
N SER A 165 17.01 18.84 0.64
CA SER A 165 16.00 19.66 1.31
C SER A 165 16.62 21.00 1.72
N LYS A 166 15.78 21.98 2.09
CA LYS A 166 16.26 23.27 2.65
C LYS A 166 17.14 23.11 3.90
N LYS A 167 17.15 21.93 4.56
CA LYS A 167 17.83 21.68 5.83
C LYS A 167 18.92 20.59 5.78
N PHE A 168 18.99 19.79 4.72
CA PHE A 168 20.01 18.74 4.60
C PHE A 168 20.18 18.29 3.15
N THR A 169 21.40 17.84 2.83
CA THR A 169 21.65 16.98 1.67
C THR A 169 22.03 15.61 2.21
N VAL A 170 21.28 14.57 1.84
CA VAL A 170 21.63 13.18 2.17
C VAL A 170 21.94 12.45 0.87
N THR A 171 23.12 11.84 0.83
CA THR A 171 23.53 10.88 -0.19
C THR A 171 23.37 9.49 0.39
N TYR A 172 22.44 8.73 -0.17
CA TYR A 172 22.25 7.34 0.24
C TYR A 172 23.39 6.47 -0.34
N GLN A 173 23.98 5.63 0.51
CA GLN A 173 24.92 4.61 0.05
C GLN A 173 24.13 3.55 -0.73
N PRO A 174 24.54 3.21 -1.96
CA PRO A 174 23.78 2.27 -2.77
C PRO A 174 23.82 0.90 -2.11
N PHE A 175 22.65 0.28 -2.02
CA PHE A 175 22.49 -1.14 -1.78
C PHE A 175 23.20 -1.92 -2.90
N THR A 176 24.12 -2.83 -2.54
CA THR A 176 25.01 -3.53 -3.47
C THR A 176 24.84 -5.04 -3.42
N CYS A 177 25.51 -5.78 -4.31
CA CYS A 177 25.58 -7.23 -4.25
C CYS A 177 26.13 -7.75 -2.92
N ASP A 178 27.09 -7.07 -2.28
CA ASP A 178 27.56 -7.43 -0.92
C ASP A 178 26.42 -7.43 0.10
N SER A 179 25.45 -6.51 -0.04
CA SER A 179 24.29 -6.42 0.88
C SER A 179 23.34 -7.60 0.66
N ILE A 180 23.21 -8.07 -0.59
CA ILE A 180 22.42 -9.25 -0.97
C ILE A 180 23.09 -10.53 -0.47
N ASP A 181 24.39 -10.67 -0.70
CA ASP A 181 25.19 -11.80 -0.26
C ASP A 181 25.12 -11.93 1.28
N GLU A 182 25.17 -10.80 2.01
CA GLU A 182 24.95 -10.79 3.46
C GLU A 182 23.54 -11.25 3.83
N ALA A 183 22.50 -10.65 3.26
CA ALA A 183 21.11 -10.99 3.56
C ALA A 183 20.81 -12.48 3.33
N ALA A 184 21.29 -13.02 2.21
CA ALA A 184 21.19 -14.45 1.90
C ALA A 184 21.94 -15.31 2.93
N SER A 185 23.10 -14.87 3.42
CA SER A 185 23.84 -15.60 4.46
C SER A 185 23.15 -15.61 5.83
N TYR A 186 22.29 -14.62 6.09
CA TYR A 186 21.35 -14.62 7.21
C TYR A 186 20.07 -15.42 6.91
N GLY A 187 19.95 -16.10 5.77
CA GLY A 187 18.76 -16.89 5.47
C GLY A 187 17.55 -16.07 5.03
N ALA A 188 17.75 -14.84 4.55
CA ALA A 188 16.74 -14.23 3.69
C ALA A 188 16.47 -15.13 2.50
N ARG A 189 15.19 -15.21 2.10
CA ARG A 189 14.73 -16.02 0.96
C ARG A 189 14.28 -15.17 -0.21
N THR A 190 13.88 -13.93 0.05
CA THR A 190 13.29 -13.05 -0.96
C THR A 190 13.85 -11.63 -0.88
N LEU A 191 14.26 -11.11 -2.03
CA LEU A 191 14.50 -9.68 -2.27
C LEU A 191 13.21 -9.03 -2.81
N PHE A 192 12.67 -8.05 -2.09
CA PHE A 192 11.61 -7.17 -2.58
C PHE A 192 12.22 -5.86 -3.08
N ILE A 193 12.08 -5.57 -4.38
CA ILE A 193 12.80 -4.47 -5.05
C ILE A 193 11.88 -3.54 -5.84
N GLN A 194 11.96 -2.24 -5.58
CA GLN A 194 11.25 -1.23 -6.38
C GLN A 194 11.94 -1.04 -7.72
N THR A 195 11.17 -1.04 -8.81
CA THR A 195 11.72 -1.04 -10.18
C THR A 195 11.35 0.22 -10.97
N ALA A 196 10.26 0.89 -10.61
CA ALA A 196 9.73 2.04 -11.33
C ALA A 196 9.14 3.09 -10.37
N MET A 197 9.01 4.33 -10.83
CA MET A 197 8.34 5.41 -10.10
C MET A 197 7.45 6.23 -11.05
N PRO A 198 6.24 6.64 -10.61
CA PRO A 198 5.29 7.35 -11.46
C PRO A 198 5.76 8.68 -12.03
N VAL A 199 6.62 9.41 -11.28
CA VAL A 199 7.03 10.77 -11.60
C VAL A 199 8.28 10.87 -12.47
N GLU A 200 8.93 9.74 -12.75
CA GLU A 200 10.10 9.66 -13.62
C GLU A 200 9.63 9.39 -15.05
N ASP A 201 10.38 9.76 -16.08
CA ASP A 201 10.00 9.45 -17.48
C ASP A 201 10.24 7.98 -17.83
N ALA A 202 11.22 7.35 -17.18
CA ALA A 202 11.60 5.98 -17.44
C ALA A 202 10.47 4.97 -17.10
N THR A 203 10.36 3.91 -17.89
CA THR A 203 9.44 2.79 -17.60
C THR A 203 10.01 1.90 -16.49
N ILE A 204 11.32 1.65 -16.52
CA ILE A 204 12.11 0.97 -15.50
C ILE A 204 13.29 1.87 -15.16
N LEU A 205 13.57 2.05 -13.87
CA LEU A 205 14.66 2.90 -13.38
C LEU A 205 15.99 2.18 -13.50
N ASP A 206 17.02 2.89 -13.97
CA ASP A 206 18.42 2.46 -14.08
C ASP A 206 18.59 0.95 -14.40
N PRO A 207 18.09 0.48 -15.57
CA PRO A 207 17.85 -0.94 -15.83
C PRO A 207 19.11 -1.81 -15.76
N GLU A 208 20.28 -1.27 -16.12
CA GLU A 208 21.55 -2.00 -16.04
C GLU A 208 21.90 -2.37 -14.60
N TYR A 209 21.86 -1.40 -13.68
CA TYR A 209 22.19 -1.63 -12.28
C TYR A 209 21.11 -2.47 -11.58
N LEU A 210 19.84 -2.24 -11.93
CA LEU A 210 18.75 -3.08 -11.44
C LEU A 210 18.96 -4.55 -11.84
N THR A 211 19.31 -4.81 -13.10
CA THR A 211 19.60 -6.16 -13.61
C THR A 211 20.78 -6.79 -12.88
N GLN A 212 21.82 -6.02 -12.55
CA GLN A 212 22.95 -6.49 -11.75
C GLN A 212 22.51 -6.97 -10.35
N LEU A 213 21.66 -6.20 -9.66
CA LEU A 213 21.16 -6.58 -8.33
C LEU A 213 20.28 -7.84 -8.39
N ILE A 214 19.42 -7.94 -9.40
CA ILE A 214 18.59 -9.14 -9.63
C ILE A 214 19.49 -10.36 -9.88
N ALA A 215 20.51 -10.24 -10.73
CA ALA A 215 21.46 -11.33 -10.98
C ALA A 215 22.19 -11.76 -9.70
N CYS A 216 22.59 -10.81 -8.85
CA CYS A 216 23.20 -11.11 -7.55
C CYS A 216 22.24 -11.84 -6.60
N ALA A 217 20.95 -11.49 -6.59
CA ALA A 217 19.94 -12.21 -5.82
C ALA A 217 19.77 -13.65 -6.32
N LYS A 218 19.66 -13.85 -7.65
CA LYS A 218 19.52 -15.20 -8.23
C LYS A 218 20.75 -16.07 -7.99
N ARG A 219 21.95 -15.51 -8.04
CA ARG A 219 23.20 -16.22 -7.68
C ARG A 219 23.21 -16.75 -6.24
N ASN A 220 22.47 -16.10 -5.33
CA ASN A 220 22.30 -16.55 -3.95
C ASN A 220 21.04 -17.41 -3.74
N ASN A 221 20.38 -17.85 -4.82
CA ASN A 221 19.12 -18.60 -4.77
C ASN A 221 17.98 -17.86 -4.05
N LEU A 222 18.00 -16.53 -4.08
CA LEU A 222 16.88 -15.74 -3.60
C LEU A 222 15.77 -15.71 -4.65
N TYR A 223 14.52 -15.66 -4.18
CA TYR A 223 13.41 -15.16 -4.97
C TYR A 223 13.53 -13.63 -5.11
N VAL A 224 13.03 -13.11 -6.22
CA VAL A 224 12.95 -11.68 -6.48
C VAL A 224 11.50 -11.32 -6.72
N VAL A 225 10.96 -10.44 -5.88
CA VAL A 225 9.66 -9.82 -6.04
C VAL A 225 9.86 -8.37 -6.41
N SER A 226 9.49 -8.00 -7.64
CA SER A 226 9.49 -6.59 -8.03
C SER A 226 8.24 -5.90 -7.48
N TRP A 227 8.34 -4.61 -7.16
CA TRP A 227 7.18 -3.84 -6.73
C TRP A 227 7.10 -2.44 -7.35
N TYR A 228 5.87 -1.95 -7.50
CA TYR A 228 5.57 -0.65 -8.11
C TYR A 228 4.44 0.08 -7.38
N TYR A 229 4.62 1.39 -7.19
CA TYR A 229 3.61 2.31 -6.68
C TYR A 229 2.94 3.06 -7.86
N PRO A 230 1.68 2.78 -8.22
CA PRO A 230 0.94 3.48 -9.25
C PRO A 230 0.35 4.80 -8.73
N GLN A 231 0.23 5.81 -9.59
CA GLN A 231 -0.48 7.05 -9.20
C GLN A 231 -1.99 6.95 -9.41
N LEU A 232 -2.47 6.01 -10.22
CA LEU A 232 -3.86 5.88 -10.66
C LEU A 232 -4.37 7.08 -11.47
N LEU A 233 -3.52 8.07 -11.77
CA LEU A 233 -3.88 9.21 -12.61
C LEU A 233 -3.98 8.79 -14.09
N ASN A 234 -3.10 7.88 -14.52
CA ASN A 234 -3.08 7.29 -15.85
C ASN A 234 -2.92 5.76 -15.72
N VAL A 235 -4.06 5.04 -15.71
CA VAL A 235 -4.10 3.58 -15.55
C VAL A 235 -3.31 2.86 -16.64
N ASN A 236 -3.23 3.39 -17.86
CA ASN A 236 -2.45 2.79 -18.93
C ASN A 236 -0.94 2.88 -18.66
N LEU A 237 -0.45 4.03 -18.19
CA LEU A 237 0.96 4.19 -17.82
C LEU A 237 1.31 3.31 -16.62
N ASP A 238 0.45 3.28 -15.61
CA ASP A 238 0.63 2.43 -14.43
C ASP A 238 0.66 0.94 -14.81
N PHE A 239 -0.23 0.51 -15.70
CA PHE A 239 -0.25 -0.85 -16.23
C PHE A 239 1.05 -1.19 -16.98
N THR A 240 1.52 -0.32 -17.88
CA THR A 240 2.76 -0.52 -18.63
C THR A 240 3.96 -0.70 -17.70
N ARG A 241 4.07 0.12 -16.65
CA ARG A 241 5.17 0.06 -15.68
C ARG A 241 5.11 -1.16 -14.78
N ALA A 242 3.94 -1.47 -14.25
CA ALA A 242 3.73 -2.66 -13.43
C ALA A 242 4.04 -3.93 -14.22
N LEU A 243 3.53 -4.05 -15.46
CA LEU A 243 3.79 -5.20 -16.31
C LEU A 243 5.26 -5.33 -16.71
N ALA A 244 5.92 -4.22 -17.05
CA ALA A 244 7.35 -4.22 -17.34
C ALA A 244 8.17 -4.68 -16.12
N SER A 245 7.79 -4.25 -14.92
CA SER A 245 8.44 -4.63 -13.66
C SER A 245 8.31 -6.13 -13.39
N ALA A 246 7.09 -6.66 -13.51
CA ALA A 246 6.79 -8.07 -13.32
C ALA A 246 7.52 -8.98 -14.32
N LYS A 247 7.80 -8.49 -15.54
CA LYS A 247 8.42 -9.26 -16.62
C LYS A 247 9.95 -9.08 -16.73
N LEU A 248 10.59 -8.39 -15.79
CA LEU A 248 12.05 -8.27 -15.79
C LEU A 248 12.70 -9.66 -15.67
N PRO A 249 13.77 -9.95 -16.44
CA PRO A 249 14.49 -11.21 -16.33
C PRO A 249 14.96 -11.48 -14.89
N GLY A 250 14.62 -12.65 -14.35
CA GLY A 250 14.97 -13.05 -12.99
C GLY A 250 13.97 -12.62 -11.90
N VAL A 251 12.89 -11.92 -12.24
CA VAL A 251 11.76 -11.68 -11.33
C VAL A 251 10.87 -12.91 -11.24
N ASP A 252 10.56 -13.34 -10.02
CA ASP A 252 9.75 -14.53 -9.75
C ASP A 252 8.28 -14.20 -9.44
N ALA A 253 8.02 -13.02 -8.85
CA ALA A 253 6.66 -12.54 -8.59
C ALA A 253 6.56 -11.01 -8.52
N PHE A 254 5.35 -10.47 -8.32
CA PHE A 254 5.09 -9.03 -8.38
C PHE A 254 4.23 -8.52 -7.22
N ALA A 255 4.56 -7.35 -6.68
CA ALA A 255 3.73 -6.68 -5.69
C ALA A 255 3.29 -5.30 -6.18
N LEU A 256 2.00 -5.02 -6.13
CA LEU A 256 1.46 -3.69 -6.44
C LEU A 256 1.23 -2.94 -5.12
N ASP A 257 1.82 -1.76 -5.00
CA ASP A 257 1.53 -0.86 -3.88
C ASP A 257 0.24 -0.11 -4.16
N ILE A 258 -0.79 -0.38 -3.36
CA ILE A 258 -2.15 0.10 -3.60
C ILE A 258 -2.53 1.23 -2.63
N GLU A 259 -1.55 2.01 -2.18
CA GLU A 259 -1.72 3.07 -1.17
C GLU A 259 -1.89 4.48 -1.79
N SER A 260 -1.97 4.60 -3.11
CA SER A 260 -2.01 5.90 -3.78
C SER A 260 -3.31 6.69 -3.57
N ARG A 261 -3.16 7.97 -3.18
CA ARG A 261 -4.27 8.91 -2.95
C ARG A 261 -4.32 10.05 -3.97
N LYS A 262 -3.63 9.95 -5.10
CA LYS A 262 -3.57 11.05 -6.09
C LYS A 262 -4.90 11.31 -6.79
N VAL A 263 -5.72 10.28 -6.96
CA VAL A 263 -7.13 10.44 -7.38
C VAL A 263 -7.95 10.78 -6.14
N GLY A 264 -8.53 11.98 -6.11
CA GLY A 264 -9.24 12.51 -4.94
C GLY A 264 -10.60 11.85 -4.69
N GLU A 265 -11.37 11.61 -5.74
CA GLU A 265 -12.69 10.98 -5.64
C GLU A 265 -12.56 9.49 -5.32
N VAL A 266 -13.13 9.07 -4.18
CA VAL A 266 -12.92 7.74 -3.58
C VAL A 266 -13.30 6.62 -4.54
N PHE A 267 -14.49 6.70 -5.16
CA PHE A 267 -14.97 5.63 -6.03
C PHE A 267 -14.39 5.70 -7.45
N ASP A 268 -13.91 6.87 -7.91
CA ASP A 268 -13.05 6.92 -9.11
C ASP A 268 -11.73 6.21 -8.84
N ARG A 269 -11.13 6.46 -7.67
CA ARG A 269 -9.91 5.82 -7.23
C ARG A 269 -10.08 4.31 -7.08
N ASN A 270 -11.15 3.85 -6.42
CA ASN A 270 -11.47 2.41 -6.31
C ASN A 270 -11.62 1.76 -7.69
N LYS A 271 -12.41 2.37 -8.59
CA LYS A 271 -12.62 1.85 -9.93
C LYS A 271 -11.29 1.70 -10.69
N ARG A 272 -10.44 2.73 -10.67
CA ARG A 272 -9.15 2.73 -11.37
C ARG A 272 -8.18 1.71 -10.78
N LEU A 273 -8.20 1.55 -9.46
CA LEU A 273 -7.40 0.54 -8.78
C LEU A 273 -7.85 -0.87 -9.16
N VAL A 274 -9.15 -1.15 -9.11
CA VAL A 274 -9.72 -2.44 -9.55
C VAL A 274 -9.39 -2.68 -11.03
N GLU A 275 -9.61 -1.70 -11.92
CA GLU A 275 -9.26 -1.83 -13.35
C GLU A 275 -7.78 -2.17 -13.58
N LEU A 276 -6.86 -1.52 -12.85
CA LEU A 276 -5.43 -1.83 -12.93
C LEU A 276 -5.13 -3.26 -12.47
N SER A 277 -5.69 -3.67 -11.34
CA SER A 277 -5.52 -5.01 -10.77
C SER A 277 -6.05 -6.10 -11.70
N ASP A 278 -7.27 -5.93 -12.23
CA ASP A 278 -7.90 -6.85 -13.20
C ASP A 278 -7.00 -7.07 -14.42
N ARG A 279 -6.50 -5.97 -14.99
CA ARG A 279 -5.65 -6.00 -16.18
C ARG A 279 -4.32 -6.71 -15.90
N LEU A 280 -3.72 -6.44 -14.73
CA LEU A 280 -2.46 -7.09 -14.34
C LEU A 280 -2.66 -8.59 -14.09
N HIS A 281 -3.72 -8.97 -13.38
CA HIS A 281 -4.05 -10.37 -13.13
C HIS A 281 -4.25 -11.13 -14.45
N ALA A 282 -5.01 -10.56 -15.39
CA ALA A 282 -5.19 -11.13 -16.72
C ALA A 282 -3.89 -11.24 -17.54
N ALA A 283 -2.97 -10.27 -17.38
CA ALA A 283 -1.69 -10.25 -18.10
C ALA A 283 -0.61 -11.15 -17.47
N LEU A 284 -0.82 -11.63 -16.25
CA LEU A 284 0.12 -12.41 -15.43
C LEU A 284 -0.55 -13.67 -14.84
N PRO A 285 -1.19 -14.54 -15.65
CA PRO A 285 -2.11 -15.58 -15.16
C PRO A 285 -1.44 -16.67 -14.29
N ASN A 286 -0.12 -16.86 -14.42
CA ASN A 286 0.64 -17.87 -13.67
C ASN A 286 1.52 -17.26 -12.57
N MET A 287 1.43 -15.96 -12.34
CA MET A 287 2.24 -15.26 -11.35
C MET A 287 1.35 -14.87 -10.18
N ALA A 288 1.73 -15.28 -8.97
CA ALA A 288 1.11 -14.74 -7.78
C ALA A 288 1.42 -13.24 -7.68
N MET A 289 0.38 -12.43 -7.46
CA MET A 289 0.54 -11.01 -7.19
C MET A 289 0.26 -10.71 -5.72
N ALA A 290 1.01 -9.79 -5.14
CA ALA A 290 0.73 -9.27 -3.80
C ALA A 290 0.22 -7.84 -3.83
N ALA A 291 -0.67 -7.51 -2.89
CA ALA A 291 -1.11 -6.15 -2.63
C ALA A 291 -0.32 -5.58 -1.44
N VAL A 292 0.48 -4.55 -1.68
CA VAL A 292 1.08 -3.77 -0.59
C VAL A 292 0.08 -2.71 -0.16
N THR A 293 -0.38 -2.77 1.08
CA THR A 293 -1.57 -2.02 1.51
C THR A 293 -1.31 -1.13 2.71
N TYR A 294 -2.17 -0.12 2.83
CA TYR A 294 -2.40 0.52 4.12
C TYR A 294 -2.79 -0.54 5.14
N THR A 295 -2.42 -0.33 6.40
CA THR A 295 -2.94 -1.16 7.48
C THR A 295 -4.44 -0.84 7.67
N PRO A 296 -5.30 -1.86 7.88
CA PRO A 296 -6.72 -1.61 8.18
C PRO A 296 -6.90 -0.75 9.42
N TYR A 297 -6.04 -0.89 10.43
CA TYR A 297 -5.98 0.02 11.58
C TYR A 297 -5.92 1.51 11.17
N ASN A 298 -5.16 1.85 10.13
CA ASN A 298 -5.11 3.21 9.61
C ASN A 298 -6.38 3.62 8.87
N LEU A 299 -6.99 2.70 8.12
CA LEU A 299 -8.16 2.96 7.29
C LEU A 299 -9.50 2.88 8.04
N ASP A 300 -9.56 2.19 9.17
CA ASP A 300 -10.82 1.91 9.86
C ASP A 300 -10.90 2.63 11.21
N GLU A 301 -9.77 2.74 11.93
CA GLU A 301 -9.76 3.27 13.30
C GLU A 301 -9.16 4.67 13.39
N VAL A 302 -7.93 4.87 12.89
CA VAL A 302 -7.19 6.13 13.14
C VAL A 302 -7.60 7.25 12.20
N GLN A 303 -7.69 6.95 10.91
CA GLN A 303 -7.93 7.97 9.91
C GLN A 303 -8.85 7.43 8.80
N PRO A 304 -10.12 7.13 9.11
CA PRO A 304 -11.03 6.52 8.15
C PRO A 304 -11.33 7.39 6.92
N SER A 305 -11.12 8.69 7.03
CA SER A 305 -11.18 9.61 5.88
C SER A 305 -10.01 9.46 4.89
N THR A 306 -8.98 8.68 5.21
CA THR A 306 -7.84 8.40 4.31
C THR A 306 -8.31 7.70 3.05
N TRP A 307 -9.09 6.64 3.24
CA TRP A 307 -9.66 5.87 2.15
C TRP A 307 -10.92 5.15 2.62
N PRO A 308 -12.02 5.89 2.83
CA PRO A 308 -13.26 5.25 3.25
C PRO A 308 -13.71 4.26 2.17
N TYR A 309 -14.27 3.13 2.58
CA TYR A 309 -14.76 2.08 1.65
C TYR A 309 -13.66 1.56 0.72
N PHE A 310 -12.48 1.27 1.28
CA PHE A 310 -11.42 0.59 0.55
C PHE A 310 -11.96 -0.73 -0.03
N PRO A 311 -11.69 -1.04 -1.32
CA PRO A 311 -12.40 -2.10 -2.04
C PRO A 311 -11.78 -3.49 -1.80
N TRP A 312 -11.66 -3.91 -0.54
CA TRP A 312 -11.04 -5.19 -0.14
C TRP A 312 -11.62 -6.39 -0.91
N ALA A 313 -12.95 -6.50 -0.96
CA ALA A 313 -13.60 -7.64 -1.62
C ALA A 313 -13.40 -7.64 -3.14
N ALA A 314 -13.47 -6.46 -3.77
CA ALA A 314 -13.29 -6.35 -5.21
C ALA A 314 -11.84 -6.65 -5.66
N LEU A 315 -10.85 -6.42 -4.79
CA LEU A 315 -9.43 -6.67 -5.08
C LEU A 315 -8.98 -8.09 -4.74
N ALA A 316 -9.68 -8.80 -3.86
CA ALA A 316 -9.26 -10.12 -3.37
C ALA A 316 -9.17 -11.21 -4.45
N LYS A 317 -9.87 -11.02 -5.57
CA LYS A 317 -9.77 -11.90 -6.74
C LYS A 317 -8.47 -11.71 -7.55
N ASP A 318 -7.74 -10.61 -7.36
CA ASP A 318 -6.55 -10.28 -8.16
C ASP A 318 -5.25 -10.55 -7.39
N PHE A 319 -5.30 -10.51 -6.05
CA PHE A 319 -4.13 -10.64 -5.18
C PHE A 319 -4.12 -11.93 -4.36
N ALA A 320 -2.99 -12.62 -4.44
CA ALA A 320 -2.72 -13.86 -3.73
C ALA A 320 -2.29 -13.65 -2.27
N VAL A 321 -1.61 -12.52 -2.02
CA VAL A 321 -0.94 -12.20 -0.76
C VAL A 321 -1.17 -10.74 -0.41
N TRP A 322 -1.38 -10.46 0.87
CA TRP A 322 -1.57 -9.12 1.40
C TRP A 322 -0.36 -8.71 2.24
N GLN A 323 0.20 -7.55 1.92
CA GLN A 323 1.45 -7.03 2.45
C GLN A 323 1.23 -5.69 3.14
N PRO A 324 0.68 -5.68 4.37
CA PRO A 324 0.45 -4.43 5.07
C PRO A 324 1.77 -3.78 5.49
N MET A 325 1.93 -2.48 5.21
CA MET A 325 3.10 -1.73 5.70
C MET A 325 2.87 -1.26 7.14
N THR A 326 3.46 -1.97 8.10
CA THR A 326 3.16 -1.82 9.52
C THR A 326 3.99 -0.77 10.26
N TYR A 327 4.49 0.30 9.61
CA TYR A 327 5.40 1.34 10.14
C TYR A 327 5.10 1.80 11.60
N TRP A 328 5.47 1.00 12.61
CA TRP A 328 5.18 1.29 14.03
C TRP A 328 6.11 2.38 14.54
N ASN A 329 7.31 2.46 13.98
CA ASN A 329 8.35 3.43 14.31
C ASN A 329 7.89 4.90 14.13
N VAL A 330 6.87 5.16 13.31
CA VAL A 330 6.31 6.52 13.12
C VAL A 330 5.06 6.78 13.96
N ARG A 331 4.63 5.82 14.78
CA ARG A 331 3.46 5.93 15.67
C ARG A 331 3.87 6.45 17.05
N LYS A 332 2.89 6.62 17.93
CA LYS A 332 3.06 7.12 19.30
C LYS A 332 2.36 6.19 20.29
N GLY A 333 2.76 6.26 21.56
CA GLY A 333 2.17 5.45 22.64
C GLY A 333 2.37 3.96 22.40
N ASP A 334 1.38 3.15 22.75
CA ASP A 334 1.45 1.69 22.60
C ASP A 334 1.60 1.23 21.14
N LEU A 335 1.12 2.03 20.18
CA LEU A 335 1.22 1.73 18.75
C LEU A 335 2.63 1.96 18.20
N ALA A 336 3.52 2.57 18.97
CA ALA A 336 4.95 2.62 18.64
C ALA A 336 5.66 1.27 18.89
N LYS A 337 4.96 0.31 19.52
CA LYS A 337 5.48 -1.04 19.77
C LYS A 337 5.18 -1.95 18.57
N GLY A 338 6.19 -2.66 18.10
CA GLY A 338 6.09 -3.57 16.95
C GLY A 338 5.03 -4.65 17.18
N ALA A 339 4.95 -5.21 18.39
CA ALA A 339 3.96 -6.24 18.73
C ALA A 339 2.51 -5.75 18.65
N ALA A 340 2.20 -4.66 19.34
CA ALA A 340 0.84 -4.14 19.42
C ALA A 340 0.32 -3.76 18.02
N TYR A 341 1.10 -2.99 17.27
CA TYR A 341 0.68 -2.50 15.95
C TYR A 341 0.56 -3.63 14.92
N THR A 342 1.42 -4.65 14.99
CA THR A 342 1.33 -5.84 14.14
C THR A 342 0.07 -6.64 14.43
N THR A 343 -0.27 -6.83 15.71
CA THR A 343 -1.50 -7.52 16.12
C THR A 343 -2.74 -6.81 15.60
N HIS A 344 -2.83 -5.49 15.77
CA HIS A 344 -3.95 -4.69 15.22
C HIS A 344 -4.05 -4.82 13.70
N THR A 345 -2.90 -4.79 13.01
CA THR A 345 -2.87 -4.92 11.55
C THR A 345 -3.40 -6.28 11.09
N ILE A 346 -2.92 -7.37 11.68
CA ILE A 346 -3.35 -8.73 11.30
C ILE A 346 -4.84 -8.92 11.57
N ASN A 347 -5.31 -8.51 12.75
CA ASN A 347 -6.72 -8.65 13.12
C ASN A 347 -7.62 -7.83 12.20
N GLY A 348 -7.24 -6.59 11.89
CA GLY A 348 -7.97 -5.74 10.96
C GLY A 348 -8.04 -6.34 9.54
N LEU A 349 -6.94 -6.94 9.05
CA LEU A 349 -6.97 -7.59 7.73
C LEU A 349 -7.93 -8.77 7.71
N ARG A 350 -7.94 -9.58 8.77
CA ARG A 350 -8.86 -10.72 8.89
C ARG A 350 -10.32 -10.32 9.00
N VAL A 351 -10.61 -9.13 9.52
CA VAL A 351 -11.98 -8.57 9.53
C VAL A 351 -12.52 -8.37 8.11
N HIS A 352 -11.66 -8.03 7.15
CA HIS A 352 -12.04 -7.77 5.75
C HIS A 352 -11.86 -8.98 4.83
N LEU A 353 -10.79 -9.76 5.04
CA LEU A 353 -10.34 -10.80 4.12
C LEU A 353 -10.58 -12.21 4.66
N GLY A 354 -10.99 -12.33 5.92
CA GLY A 354 -11.19 -13.59 6.61
C GLY A 354 -9.89 -14.24 7.09
N PRO A 355 -10.01 -15.35 7.85
CA PRO A 355 -8.86 -16.03 8.47
C PRO A 355 -7.97 -16.76 7.44
N ALA A 356 -8.49 -17.07 6.26
CA ALA A 356 -7.75 -17.76 5.19
C ALA A 356 -6.84 -16.82 4.38
N ALA A 357 -6.93 -15.51 4.58
CA ALA A 357 -6.09 -14.54 3.88
C ALA A 357 -4.60 -14.80 4.14
N ARG A 358 -3.81 -14.82 3.07
CA ARG A 358 -2.37 -15.03 3.13
C ARG A 358 -1.67 -13.69 3.36
N LEU A 359 -0.98 -13.56 4.49
CA LEU A 359 -0.35 -12.32 4.92
C LEU A 359 1.17 -12.45 4.91
N ASN A 360 1.85 -11.47 4.31
CA ASN A 360 3.28 -11.28 4.42
C ASN A 360 3.53 -9.92 5.09
N ILE A 361 3.93 -9.91 6.36
CA ILE A 361 3.92 -8.70 7.19
C ILE A 361 5.17 -7.85 6.93
N VAL A 362 4.96 -6.60 6.50
CA VAL A 362 6.04 -5.67 6.17
C VAL A 362 6.24 -4.68 7.31
N GLY A 363 7.32 -4.83 8.08
CA GLY A 363 7.57 -4.04 9.29
C GLY A 363 7.86 -2.55 9.07
N GLY A 364 7.99 -2.11 7.81
CA GLY A 364 8.36 -0.75 7.47
C GLY A 364 9.83 -0.48 7.76
N LEU A 365 10.13 0.59 8.51
CA LEU A 365 11.50 1.02 8.83
C LEU A 365 11.79 0.83 10.32
N SER A 366 12.65 -0.11 10.68
CA SER A 366 13.09 -0.26 12.08
C SER A 366 14.48 -0.89 12.15
N SER A 367 15.32 -0.38 13.05
CA SER A 367 16.60 -0.98 13.43
C SER A 367 16.62 -1.50 14.87
N ASN A 368 15.48 -1.40 15.57
CA ASN A 368 15.33 -1.83 16.96
C ASN A 368 14.94 -3.30 17.03
N GLY A 369 15.90 -4.17 17.37
CA GLY A 369 15.70 -5.62 17.45
C GLY A 369 14.59 -6.06 18.40
N LYS A 370 14.32 -5.33 19.49
CA LYS A 370 13.22 -5.66 20.43
C LYS A 370 11.85 -5.50 19.78
N GLU A 371 11.63 -4.40 19.07
CA GLU A 371 10.33 -4.17 18.40
C GLU A 371 10.12 -5.12 17.23
N ILE A 372 11.20 -5.47 16.54
CA ILE A 372 11.20 -6.48 15.48
C ILE A 372 10.87 -7.85 16.06
N ALA A 373 11.46 -8.22 17.19
CA ALA A 373 11.12 -9.45 17.89
C ALA A 373 9.63 -9.47 18.27
N GLY A 374 9.09 -8.37 18.78
CA GLY A 374 7.67 -8.25 19.11
C GLY A 374 6.73 -8.36 17.90
N MET A 375 7.10 -7.81 16.74
CA MET A 375 6.39 -8.03 15.47
C MET A 375 6.33 -9.54 15.16
N VAL A 376 7.48 -10.22 15.22
CA VAL A 376 7.56 -11.64 14.91
C VAL A 376 6.78 -12.49 15.92
N ASP A 377 6.81 -12.15 17.22
CA ASP A 377 6.02 -12.86 18.23
C ASP A 377 4.50 -12.71 17.95
N SER A 378 4.07 -11.53 17.48
CA SER A 378 2.67 -11.29 17.11
C SER A 378 2.26 -12.06 15.86
N MET A 379 3.17 -12.23 14.90
CA MET A 379 2.97 -13.09 13.74
C MET A 379 2.76 -14.56 14.16
N GLN A 380 3.55 -15.05 15.13
CA GLN A 380 3.39 -16.40 15.68
C GLN A 380 2.04 -16.58 16.38
N LEU A 381 1.63 -15.61 17.20
CA LEU A 381 0.35 -15.67 17.91
C LEU A 381 -0.87 -15.58 16.97
N ALA A 382 -0.71 -14.95 15.80
CA ALA A 382 -1.80 -14.87 14.84
C ALA A 382 -2.19 -16.25 14.27
N GLY A 383 -1.28 -17.22 14.19
CA GLY A 383 -1.56 -18.56 13.67
C GLY A 383 -1.59 -18.63 12.14
N ALA A 384 -2.50 -19.44 11.59
CA ALA A 384 -2.55 -19.75 10.15
C ALA A 384 -2.74 -18.51 9.25
N GLY A 385 -2.29 -18.61 8.00
CA GLY A 385 -2.36 -17.54 7.01
C GLY A 385 -1.19 -16.55 7.05
N ILE A 386 -0.37 -16.52 8.11
CA ILE A 386 0.90 -15.79 8.07
C ILE A 386 1.93 -16.65 7.31
N ILE A 387 2.39 -16.16 6.17
CA ILE A 387 3.29 -16.91 5.28
C ILE A 387 4.71 -16.38 5.26
N GLY A 388 4.93 -15.13 5.67
CA GLY A 388 6.25 -14.51 5.63
C GLY A 388 6.22 -13.07 6.13
N GLY A 389 7.33 -12.37 5.94
CA GLY A 389 7.45 -10.98 6.33
C GLY A 389 8.87 -10.46 6.18
N GLY A 390 9.06 -9.19 6.51
CA GLY A 390 10.35 -8.52 6.33
C GLY A 390 10.31 -7.05 6.66
N ILE A 391 11.48 -6.41 6.60
CA ILE A 391 11.65 -4.98 6.95
C ILE A 391 12.52 -4.31 5.87
N TYR A 392 12.34 -3.00 5.70
CA TYR A 392 13.19 -2.17 4.83
C TYR A 392 14.57 -1.90 5.43
N GLN A 393 15.53 -1.55 4.57
CA GLN A 393 16.86 -1.05 4.94
C GLN A 393 17.75 -2.08 5.66
N TRP A 394 17.86 -3.28 5.09
CA TRP A 394 18.72 -4.36 5.61
C TRP A 394 20.13 -3.90 6.00
N SER A 395 20.78 -3.10 5.15
CA SER A 395 22.16 -2.63 5.35
C SER A 395 22.32 -1.67 6.55
N GLN A 396 21.23 -1.15 7.11
CA GLN A 396 21.24 -0.25 8.26
C GLN A 396 20.82 -0.96 9.57
N MET A 397 20.49 -2.24 9.51
CA MET A 397 20.04 -3.01 10.67
C MET A 397 21.21 -3.48 11.54
N THR A 398 20.98 -3.48 12.86
CA THR A 398 21.87 -4.15 13.82
C THR A 398 21.78 -5.67 13.67
N CYS A 399 22.78 -6.42 14.17
CA CYS A 399 22.72 -7.89 14.15
C CYS A 399 21.50 -8.42 14.92
N ALA A 400 21.21 -7.86 16.10
CA ALA A 400 20.02 -8.25 16.87
C ALA A 400 18.71 -8.04 16.08
N ALA A 401 18.64 -7.00 15.25
CA ALA A 401 17.51 -6.77 14.35
C ALA A 401 17.44 -7.79 13.20
N LYS A 402 18.58 -8.21 12.64
CA LYS A 402 18.65 -9.26 11.63
C LYS A 402 18.30 -10.63 12.23
N ASP A 403 18.85 -10.96 13.39
CA ASP A 403 18.61 -12.23 14.11
C ASP A 403 17.14 -12.39 14.51
N ALA A 404 16.50 -11.32 14.99
CA ALA A 404 15.09 -11.35 15.34
C ALA A 404 14.17 -11.75 14.16
N GLN A 405 14.57 -11.39 12.93
CA GLN A 405 13.82 -11.69 11.70
C GLN A 405 14.01 -13.13 11.21
N LEU A 406 15.05 -13.85 11.62
CA LEU A 406 15.30 -15.24 11.19
C LEU A 406 14.12 -16.16 11.48
N ARG A 407 13.45 -15.93 12.61
CA ARG A 407 12.26 -16.64 13.04
C ARG A 407 11.11 -16.54 12.03
N ILE A 408 11.12 -15.56 11.13
CA ILE A 408 10.13 -15.44 10.05
C ILE A 408 10.18 -16.63 9.09
N ASN A 409 11.33 -17.29 8.93
CA ASN A 409 11.44 -18.49 8.11
C ASN A 409 10.63 -19.68 8.63
N ALA A 410 10.14 -19.63 9.88
CA ALA A 410 9.35 -20.70 10.46
C ALA A 410 7.89 -20.69 9.98
N TYR A 411 7.45 -19.61 9.31
CA TYR A 411 6.09 -19.44 8.82
C TYR A 411 5.92 -20.04 7.41
N ASP A 412 4.95 -20.94 7.27
CA ASP A 412 4.52 -21.50 5.99
C ASP A 412 3.03 -21.31 5.70
N GLY A 413 2.32 -20.59 6.59
CA GLY A 413 0.87 -20.38 6.51
C GLY A 413 0.01 -21.46 7.16
N SER A 414 0.56 -22.61 7.57
CA SER A 414 -0.20 -23.72 8.18
C SER A 414 -0.70 -23.40 9.61
N GLY A 415 -0.09 -22.41 10.27
CA GLY A 415 -0.30 -22.13 11.69
C GLY A 415 0.58 -22.97 12.61
N SER A 416 1.32 -23.94 12.09
CA SER A 416 2.40 -24.65 12.81
C SER A 416 3.75 -24.04 12.46
N LEU A 417 4.62 -23.89 13.46
CA LEU A 417 5.99 -23.42 13.23
C LEU A 417 6.88 -24.55 12.75
N ARG A 418 7.67 -24.30 11.70
CA ARG A 418 8.74 -25.20 11.27
C ARG A 418 9.98 -25.01 12.12
N SER A 419 10.69 -26.10 12.41
CA SER A 419 12.04 -26.04 12.97
C SER A 419 12.99 -25.36 11.98
N LEU A 420 13.74 -24.37 12.43
CA LEU A 420 14.73 -23.70 11.61
C LEU A 420 16.09 -24.38 11.72
N PRO A 421 16.80 -24.59 10.59
CA PRO A 421 18.20 -25.01 10.66
C PRO A 421 19.02 -23.91 11.35
N ALA A 422 20.08 -24.29 12.06
CA ALA A 422 21.02 -23.33 12.60
C ALA A 422 21.71 -22.60 11.43
N ILE A 423 21.46 -21.30 11.30
CA ILE A 423 22.11 -20.45 10.29
C ILE A 423 23.25 -19.72 10.98
N ALA A 424 24.48 -19.99 10.56
CA ALA A 424 25.65 -19.21 10.93
C ALA A 424 25.95 -18.21 9.80
N PRO A 425 25.74 -16.89 10.00
CA PRO A 425 25.97 -15.91 8.96
C PRO A 425 27.43 -15.91 8.50
N LYS A 426 27.65 -16.03 7.19
CA LYS A 426 29.01 -16.06 6.60
C LYS A 426 29.61 -14.66 6.45
N TYR A 427 28.76 -13.62 6.42
CA TYR A 427 29.18 -12.24 6.24
C TYR A 427 28.62 -11.38 7.39
N THR A 428 29.50 -10.75 8.15
CA THR A 428 29.14 -9.85 9.27
C THR A 428 29.66 -8.44 9.03
N LYS A 429 29.92 -8.07 7.77
CA LYS A 429 30.50 -6.76 7.39
C LYS A 429 29.68 -5.58 7.92
N PHE A 430 28.35 -5.70 7.98
CA PHE A 430 27.45 -4.69 8.53
C PHE A 430 27.06 -4.96 9.99
N CYS A 431 27.82 -5.82 10.66
CA CYS A 431 27.60 -6.35 12.00
C CYS A 431 28.74 -6.01 12.99
N ALA A 432 29.53 -4.98 12.68
CA ALA A 432 30.54 -4.49 13.62
C ALA A 432 29.85 -3.86 14.86
N PRO A 433 30.17 -4.27 16.09
CA PRO A 433 29.72 -3.56 17.27
C PRO A 433 30.22 -2.11 17.20
N LYS A 434 29.35 -1.15 17.50
CA LYS A 434 29.78 0.24 17.71
C LYS A 434 30.85 0.20 18.82
N PRO A 435 32.06 0.75 18.62
CA PRO A 435 33.05 0.80 19.68
C PRO A 435 32.42 1.43 20.93
N ALA A 436 32.69 0.85 22.10
CA ALA A 436 32.30 1.46 23.35
C ALA A 436 32.77 2.92 23.34
N PRO A 437 31.94 3.89 23.78
CA PRO A 437 32.38 5.26 23.87
C PRO A 437 33.66 5.30 24.71
N THR A 438 34.72 5.88 24.15
CA THR A 438 35.99 6.07 24.86
C THR A 438 35.69 6.73 26.20
N PRO A 439 36.19 6.21 27.34
CA PRO A 439 36.04 6.87 28.63
C PRO A 439 36.45 8.33 28.49
N ALA A 440 35.62 9.25 28.99
CA ALA A 440 35.96 10.66 28.98
C ALA A 440 37.34 10.84 29.65
N PRO A 441 38.26 11.63 29.06
CA PRO A 441 39.55 11.87 29.68
C PRO A 441 39.33 12.44 31.08
N THR A 442 39.99 11.84 32.06
CA THR A 442 39.99 12.32 33.45
C THR A 442 40.37 13.81 33.45
N PRO A 443 39.57 14.70 34.06
CA PRO A 443 39.92 16.11 34.14
C PRO A 443 41.30 16.27 34.77
N ALA A 444 42.18 17.01 34.10
CA ALA A 444 43.49 17.37 34.66
C ALA A 444 43.29 18.15 35.98
N PRO A 445 44.20 17.99 36.97
CA PRO A 445 44.10 18.73 38.21
C PRO A 445 44.17 20.24 37.93
N VAL A 446 43.17 20.97 38.40
CA VAL A 446 43.14 22.43 38.32
C VAL A 446 44.19 22.99 39.29
N ALA A 447 45.19 23.69 38.77
CA ALA A 447 46.15 24.42 39.58
C ALA A 447 45.46 25.60 40.31
N PRO A 448 45.81 25.89 41.58
CA PRO A 448 45.16 26.95 42.35
C PRO A 448 45.49 28.33 41.78
N SER A 449 44.46 29.16 41.59
CA SER A 449 44.57 30.54 41.14
C SER A 449 45.10 31.45 42.26
N GLU A 450 46.18 32.16 41.99
CA GLU A 450 46.71 33.21 42.87
C GLU A 450 45.71 34.36 43.05
N SER A 451 45.49 34.73 44.31
CA SER A 451 44.67 35.85 44.75
C SER A 451 45.39 37.18 44.51
N ALA A 452 44.79 38.07 43.72
CA ALA A 452 45.17 39.48 43.68
C ALA A 452 44.40 40.26 44.75
N THR A 453 45.13 40.74 45.74
CA THR A 453 44.73 41.66 46.81
C THR A 453 44.41 43.04 46.23
N ALA A 454 43.32 43.66 46.68
CA ALA A 454 42.99 45.05 46.40
C ALA A 454 43.57 45.97 47.48
N THR A 455 44.19 47.10 47.10
CA THR A 455 44.32 48.29 47.96
C THR A 455 44.22 49.57 47.12
N SER A 456 43.32 50.44 47.61
CA SER A 456 42.99 51.84 47.30
C SER A 456 42.55 52.22 45.89
#